data_AF-H1VEE8-F1
#
_entry.id   AF-H1VEE8-F1
#
_cell.length_a   1.000
_cell.length_b   1.000
_cell.length_c   1.000
_cell.angle_alpha   90.00
_cell.angle_beta   90.00
_cell.angle_gamma   90.00
#
_symmetry.space_group_name_H-M   'P 1'
#
loop_
_entity.id
_entity.type
_entity.pdbx_description
1 polymer ?
#
loop_
_entity_poly.entity_id
_entity_poly.type
_entity_poly.pdbx_seq_one_letter_code
_entity_poly.pdbx_strand_id
1 'polypeptide(L)'
;MDTFEKLSVSERKIVVGIDFGTTYSGVAWAETQRPDRRTAITTWPISKTVREGESSDKVPTKLRYADGEVQWGFSIPVTAPQDQVIEWFKLDLDASFQGMSPAVPSERKAVDKLVTDYISALGDHLHYTLREKLGEQVVKTTPLEFVVTVPAIWSDLAKDKTRQACQKAAGLTAGTNAPIHLVSEPEAAAIYALHGLDPHGLKVGDTVVVVDAGGGTVDLISYTITSLKPILEVQEAAPGSGALCGSTFLNMRFAKFLKAKLGKEDGFDDDIMAEAMEQFEKK
;
A
#
# COMPACT_ATOMS: atom_id res chain seq x y z
N MET A 1 -24.23 27.15 -34.78
CA MET A 1 -23.18 27.57 -33.82
C MET A 1 -23.15 26.55 -32.69
N ASP A 2 -23.13 25.26 -33.02
CA ASP A 2 -23.63 24.20 -32.12
C ASP A 2 -22.91 22.86 -32.31
N THR A 3 -21.63 22.92 -32.66
CA THR A 3 -20.81 21.72 -32.96
C THR A 3 -19.54 21.63 -32.11
N PHE A 4 -19.43 22.45 -31.06
CA PHE A 4 -18.32 22.41 -30.10
C PHE A 4 -18.72 21.83 -28.73
N GLU A 5 -20.00 21.61 -28.44
CA GLU A 5 -20.47 21.02 -27.17
C GLU A 5 -20.28 19.49 -27.07
N LYS A 6 -19.77 18.84 -28.13
CA LYS A 6 -19.49 17.39 -28.16
C LYS A 6 -18.05 17.03 -28.47
N LEU A 7 -17.11 17.91 -28.15
CA LEU A 7 -15.80 17.42 -27.71
C LEU A 7 -16.05 16.86 -26.33
N SER A 8 -15.97 15.54 -26.13
CA SER A 8 -15.94 14.99 -24.78
C SER A 8 -14.73 15.60 -24.09
N VAL A 9 -14.94 16.67 -23.33
CA VAL A 9 -13.98 17.14 -22.34
C VAL A 9 -13.88 15.95 -21.39
N SER A 10 -12.88 15.10 -21.55
CA SER A 10 -12.50 14.20 -20.47
C SER A 10 -12.30 15.13 -19.28
N GLU A 11 -13.21 15.09 -18.31
CA GLU A 11 -13.12 15.95 -17.14
C GLU A 11 -11.70 15.80 -16.58
N ARG A 12 -11.00 16.92 -16.43
CA ARG A 12 -9.65 16.92 -15.87
C ARG A 12 -9.75 16.32 -14.48
N LYS A 13 -9.18 15.14 -14.29
CA LYS A 13 -9.07 14.45 -13.00
C LYS A 13 -7.62 14.20 -12.64
N ILE A 14 -7.37 14.09 -11.34
CA ILE A 14 -6.16 13.50 -10.78
C ILE A 14 -6.49 12.07 -10.37
N VAL A 15 -5.80 11.10 -10.95
CA VAL A 15 -5.92 9.69 -10.58
C VAL A 15 -4.81 9.36 -9.60
N VAL A 16 -5.17 8.72 -8.49
CA VAL A 16 -4.24 8.36 -7.42
C VAL A 16 -4.23 6.84 -7.27
N GLY A 17 -3.06 6.24 -7.42
CA GLY A 17 -2.80 4.84 -7.09
C GLY A 17 -2.27 4.71 -5.68
N ILE A 18 -2.87 3.82 -4.88
CA ILE A 18 -2.43 3.50 -3.51
C ILE A 18 -2.08 2.02 -3.45
N ASP A 19 -0.82 1.74 -3.18
CA ASP A 19 -0.34 0.44 -2.72
C ASP A 19 -0.48 0.40 -1.20
N PHE A 20 -1.56 -0.18 -0.68
CA PHE A 20 -1.77 -0.34 0.75
C PHE A 20 -1.18 -1.68 1.19
N GLY A 21 0.14 -1.79 1.37
CA GLY A 21 0.80 -3.06 1.68
C GLY A 21 0.81 -3.41 3.17
N THR A 22 1.13 -4.67 3.50
CA THR A 22 1.16 -5.15 4.89
C THR A 22 2.29 -4.52 5.73
N THR A 23 3.48 -4.33 5.13
CA THR A 23 4.66 -3.79 5.81
C THR A 23 4.94 -2.35 5.42
N TYR A 24 4.72 -2.02 4.14
CA TYR A 24 4.92 -0.70 3.56
C TYR A 24 3.80 -0.36 2.61
N SER A 25 3.48 0.92 2.50
CA SER A 25 2.51 1.45 1.55
C SER A 25 3.14 2.52 0.66
N GLY A 26 2.64 2.65 -0.56
CA GLY A 26 3.10 3.59 -1.57
C GLY A 26 1.95 4.38 -2.16
N VAL A 27 2.22 5.61 -2.59
CA VAL A 27 1.22 6.46 -3.25
C VAL A 27 1.83 7.08 -4.50
N ALA A 28 1.10 7.03 -5.61
CA ALA A 28 1.45 7.71 -6.84
C ALA A 28 0.23 8.40 -7.42
N TRP A 29 0.44 9.44 -8.23
CA TRP A 29 -0.64 10.17 -8.88
C TRP A 29 -0.26 10.62 -10.30
N ALA A 30 -1.28 10.84 -11.12
CA ALA A 30 -1.15 11.38 -12.47
C ALA A 30 -2.35 12.24 -12.83
N GLU A 31 -2.15 13.24 -13.68
CA GLU A 31 -3.24 14.00 -14.29
C GLU A 31 -3.71 13.30 -15.57
N THR A 32 -5.01 13.17 -15.76
CA THR A 32 -5.61 12.60 -16.99
C THR A 32 -5.19 13.32 -18.28
N GLN A 33 -4.80 14.59 -18.20
CA GLN A 33 -4.27 15.35 -19.35
C GLN A 33 -2.80 15.03 -19.69
N ARG A 34 -2.08 14.35 -18.78
CA ARG A 34 -0.67 13.94 -18.93
C ARG A 34 -0.46 12.53 -18.35
N PRO A 35 -1.12 11.51 -18.91
CA PRO A 35 -1.09 10.14 -18.38
C PRO A 35 0.31 9.49 -18.43
N ASP A 36 1.21 10.03 -19.25
CA ASP A 36 2.62 9.65 -19.34
C ASP A 36 3.42 10.06 -18.09
N ARG A 37 2.97 11.09 -17.35
CA ARG A 37 3.64 11.61 -16.15
C ARG A 37 3.01 11.07 -14.88
N ARG A 38 3.57 9.97 -14.38
CA ARG A 38 3.24 9.40 -13.07
C ARG A 38 4.25 9.89 -12.03
N THR A 39 3.75 10.43 -10.93
CA THR A 39 4.57 10.95 -9.83
C THR A 39 4.34 10.10 -8.59
N ALA A 40 5.37 9.40 -8.13
CA ALA A 40 5.36 8.72 -6.84
C ALA A 40 5.64 9.73 -5.72
N ILE A 41 5.00 9.54 -4.56
CA ILE A 41 5.35 10.24 -3.34
C ILE A 41 6.56 9.51 -2.73
N THR A 42 7.69 10.21 -2.67
CA THR A 42 8.94 9.66 -2.13
C THR A 42 9.42 10.39 -0.88
N THR A 43 8.68 11.39 -0.41
CA THR A 43 9.02 12.18 0.77
C THR A 43 7.86 12.11 1.76
N TRP A 44 8.18 11.74 3.00
CA TRP A 44 7.21 11.36 4.02
C TRP A 44 7.39 12.17 5.30
N PRO A 45 6.32 12.32 6.10
CA PRO A 45 6.38 13.05 7.36
C PRO A 45 7.11 12.22 8.43
N ILE A 46 7.98 12.89 9.19
CA ILE A 46 8.61 12.32 10.40
C ILE A 46 7.99 12.87 11.70
N SER A 47 7.09 13.84 11.57
CA SER A 47 6.26 14.33 12.66
C SER A 47 5.07 15.12 12.11
N LYS A 48 4.17 15.58 12.97
CA LYS A 48 3.07 16.47 12.57
C LYS A 48 3.55 17.82 12.01
N THR A 49 4.69 18.31 12.50
CA THR A 49 5.24 19.61 12.14
C THR A 49 6.23 19.52 10.99
N VAL A 50 6.91 18.37 10.84
CA VAL A 50 7.86 18.10 9.76
C VAL A 50 7.22 17.13 8.77
N ARG A 51 6.55 17.71 7.76
CA ARG A 51 5.81 16.96 6.74
C ARG A 51 6.66 16.40 5.60
N GLU A 52 7.88 16.89 5.47
CA GLU A 52 8.89 16.39 4.52
C GLU A 52 10.19 16.13 5.29
N GLY A 53 10.36 14.90 5.79
CA GLY A 53 11.50 14.58 6.66
C GLY A 53 12.24 13.29 6.31
N GLU A 54 11.57 12.33 5.70
CA GLU A 54 12.19 11.05 5.30
C GLU A 54 12.01 10.83 3.80
N SER A 55 13.06 10.33 3.12
CA SER A 55 13.04 10.05 1.70
C SER A 55 13.06 8.55 1.46
N SER A 56 11.94 8.01 0.96
CA SER A 56 11.77 6.58 0.72
C SER A 56 10.68 6.36 -0.34
N ASP A 57 10.82 5.34 -1.19
CA ASP A 57 9.81 5.00 -2.20
C ASP A 57 8.46 4.58 -1.58
N LYS A 58 8.50 4.12 -0.32
CA LYS A 58 7.33 3.69 0.45
C LYS A 58 7.41 4.16 1.90
N VAL A 59 6.28 4.18 2.57
CA VAL A 59 6.15 4.50 4.00
C VAL A 59 5.74 3.26 4.79
N PRO A 60 6.27 3.02 6.01
CA PRO A 60 5.86 1.87 6.81
C PRO A 60 4.35 1.85 7.09
N THR A 61 3.73 0.67 7.01
CA THR A 61 2.33 0.42 7.39
C THR A 61 2.24 0.15 8.88
N LYS A 62 2.49 1.19 9.67
CA LYS A 62 2.50 1.14 11.14
C LYS A 62 1.67 2.27 11.73
N LEU A 63 1.06 2.01 12.88
CA LEU A 63 0.33 2.99 13.69
C LEU A 63 0.79 2.96 15.14
N ARG A 64 0.72 4.10 15.82
CA ARG A 64 0.87 4.21 17.27
C ARG A 64 -0.08 5.28 17.79
N TYR A 65 -0.81 4.97 18.86
CA TYR A 65 -1.66 5.94 19.55
C TYR A 65 -0.95 6.39 20.83
N ALA A 66 -0.57 7.67 20.91
CA ALA A 66 0.13 8.21 22.07
C ALA A 66 -0.30 9.65 22.33
N ASP A 67 -0.53 10.00 23.60
CA ASP A 67 -0.88 11.36 24.03
C ASP A 67 -2.11 11.95 23.30
N GLY A 68 -3.08 11.09 22.97
CA GLY A 68 -4.28 11.48 22.22
C GLY A 68 -4.05 11.66 20.72
N GLU A 69 -2.85 11.33 20.22
CA GLU A 69 -2.43 11.53 18.85
C GLU A 69 -2.16 10.23 18.11
N VAL A 70 -2.45 10.24 16.80
CA VAL A 70 -2.14 9.14 15.88
C VAL A 70 -0.80 9.43 15.21
N GLN A 71 0.18 8.56 15.47
CA GLN A 71 1.45 8.50 14.77
C GLN A 71 1.42 7.35 13.76
N TRP A 72 2.08 7.54 12.62
CA TRP A 72 2.05 6.58 11.52
C TRP A 72 3.34 6.61 10.71
N GLY A 73 3.70 5.48 10.09
CA GLY A 73 4.88 5.42 9.22
C GLY A 73 6.16 5.89 9.92
N PHE A 74 6.90 6.78 9.24
CA PHE A 74 8.15 7.35 9.77
C PHE A 74 7.96 8.37 10.91
N SER A 75 6.72 8.77 11.22
CA SER A 75 6.46 9.68 12.34
C SER A 75 6.42 8.98 13.70
N ILE A 76 6.47 7.64 13.71
CA ILE A 76 6.63 6.86 14.94
C ILE A 76 8.11 6.92 15.32
N PRO A 77 8.46 7.41 16.54
CA PRO A 77 9.85 7.45 16.98
C PRO A 77 10.47 6.05 17.00
N VAL A 78 11.74 5.94 16.59
CA VAL A 78 12.50 4.67 16.67
C VAL A 78 12.64 4.15 18.10
N THR A 79 12.50 5.01 19.10
CA THR A 79 12.52 4.69 20.53
C THR A 79 11.14 4.34 21.09
N ALA A 80 10.09 4.31 20.26
CA ALA A 80 8.76 3.93 20.71
C ALA A 80 8.76 2.48 21.22
N PRO A 81 8.13 2.20 22.37
CA PRO A 81 7.98 0.82 22.85
C PRO A 81 7.29 -0.04 21.79
N GLN A 82 7.91 -1.16 21.42
CA GLN A 82 7.44 -2.02 20.33
C GLN A 82 6.02 -2.58 20.59
N ASP A 83 5.64 -2.76 21.85
CA ASP A 83 4.30 -3.18 22.27
C ASP A 83 3.21 -2.11 22.08
N GLN A 84 3.60 -0.87 21.77
CA GLN A 84 2.69 0.24 21.40
C GLN A 84 2.62 0.48 19.89
N VAL A 85 3.46 -0.20 19.10
CA VAL A 85 3.50 -0.07 17.64
C VAL A 85 2.66 -1.18 17.02
N ILE A 86 1.61 -0.77 16.32
CA ILE A 86 0.64 -1.66 15.71
C ILE A 86 1.06 -1.89 14.25
N GLU A 87 1.37 -3.15 13.93
CA GLU A 87 1.84 -3.59 12.62
C GLU A 87 0.99 -4.74 12.07
N TRP A 88 1.05 -4.93 10.76
CA TRP A 88 0.42 -6.06 10.05
C TRP A 88 -1.11 -6.15 10.22
N PHE A 89 -1.75 -5.09 10.70
CA PHE A 89 -3.21 -5.01 10.89
C PHE A 89 -3.98 -5.21 9.58
N LYS A 90 -3.35 -4.96 8.41
CA LYS A 90 -3.90 -5.32 7.09
C LYS A 90 -4.27 -6.81 6.99
N LEU A 91 -3.48 -7.71 7.59
CA LEU A 91 -3.76 -9.15 7.51
C LEU A 91 -5.05 -9.54 8.23
N ASP A 92 -5.43 -8.82 9.29
CA ASP A 92 -6.64 -9.11 10.08
C ASP A 92 -7.94 -8.67 9.37
N LEU A 93 -7.87 -8.02 8.20
CA LEU A 93 -9.04 -7.71 7.38
C LEU A 93 -9.73 -8.98 6.88
N ASP A 94 -8.94 -10.01 6.57
CA ASP A 94 -9.45 -11.33 6.19
C ASP A 94 -9.53 -12.26 7.42
N ALA A 95 -10.70 -12.82 7.65
CA ALA A 95 -10.94 -13.74 8.76
C ALA A 95 -10.05 -15.00 8.69
N SER A 96 -9.67 -15.42 7.49
CA SER A 96 -8.82 -16.60 7.25
C SER A 96 -7.40 -16.40 7.79
N PHE A 97 -7.00 -15.16 8.03
CA PHE A 97 -5.66 -14.75 8.44
C PHE A 97 -5.63 -14.07 9.82
N GLN A 98 -6.77 -14.06 10.53
CA GLN A 98 -6.89 -13.42 11.83
C GLN A 98 -5.91 -13.97 12.86
N GLY A 99 -5.28 -13.05 13.59
CA GLY A 99 -4.37 -13.37 14.69
C GLY A 99 -2.93 -13.63 14.30
N MET A 100 -2.60 -13.35 13.04
CA MET A 100 -1.22 -13.33 12.54
C MET A 100 -0.53 -11.98 12.82
N SER A 101 -1.28 -10.89 13.03
CA SER A 101 -0.72 -9.66 13.60
C SER A 101 -0.30 -9.90 15.06
N PRO A 102 0.87 -9.38 15.49
CA PRO A 102 1.32 -9.43 16.89
C PRO A 102 0.44 -8.57 17.81
N ALA A 103 -0.48 -7.76 17.26
CA ALA A 103 -1.35 -6.86 18.00
C ALA A 103 -2.17 -7.58 19.09
N VAL A 104 -2.46 -6.86 20.18
CA VAL A 104 -3.25 -7.37 21.30
C VAL A 104 -4.69 -7.64 20.81
N PRO A 105 -5.41 -8.68 21.31
CA PRO A 105 -6.76 -9.02 20.81
C PRO A 105 -7.78 -7.87 20.81
N SER A 106 -7.60 -6.85 21.66
CA SER A 106 -8.43 -5.63 21.68
C SER A 106 -8.25 -4.77 20.42
N GLU A 107 -7.04 -4.69 19.87
CA GLU A 107 -6.72 -3.94 18.65
C GLU A 107 -7.13 -4.71 17.39
N ARG A 108 -7.04 -6.05 17.41
CA ARG A 108 -7.55 -6.93 16.35
C ARG A 108 -9.06 -6.77 16.13
N LYS A 109 -9.82 -6.49 17.18
CA LYS A 109 -11.27 -6.21 17.10
C LYS A 109 -11.61 -4.85 16.47
N ALA A 110 -10.61 -3.98 16.29
CA ALA A 110 -10.76 -2.65 15.71
C ALA A 110 -10.01 -2.51 14.36
N VAL A 111 -9.75 -3.61 13.65
CA VAL A 111 -9.02 -3.59 12.36
C VAL A 111 -9.58 -2.57 11.38
N ASP A 112 -10.91 -2.45 11.26
CA ASP A 112 -11.55 -1.49 10.37
C ASP A 112 -11.18 -0.04 10.74
N LYS A 113 -11.03 0.26 12.04
CA LYS A 113 -10.59 1.58 12.53
C LYS A 113 -9.11 1.79 12.24
N LEU A 114 -8.25 0.81 12.49
CA LEU A 114 -6.81 0.90 12.21
C LEU A 114 -6.55 1.20 10.73
N VAL A 115 -7.22 0.46 9.84
CA VAL A 115 -7.12 0.66 8.39
C VAL A 115 -7.66 2.05 8.01
N THR A 116 -8.80 2.46 8.55
CA THR A 116 -9.38 3.79 8.27
C THR A 116 -8.45 4.92 8.75
N ASP A 117 -7.86 4.82 9.94
CA ASP A 117 -6.97 5.84 10.50
C ASP A 117 -5.67 5.94 9.67
N TYR A 118 -5.07 4.80 9.31
CA TYR A 118 -3.86 4.79 8.49
C TYR A 118 -4.10 5.37 7.10
N ILE A 119 -5.20 4.96 6.44
CA ILE A 119 -5.56 5.48 5.12
C ILE A 119 -5.93 6.97 5.20
N SER A 120 -6.54 7.43 6.29
CA SER A 120 -6.79 8.86 6.52
C SER A 120 -5.48 9.64 6.60
N ALA A 121 -4.49 9.13 7.36
CA ALA A 121 -3.20 9.77 7.48
C ALA A 121 -2.42 9.81 6.16
N LEU A 122 -2.47 8.72 5.37
CA LEU A 122 -1.96 8.69 4.00
C LEU A 122 -2.62 9.74 3.10
N GLY A 123 -3.95 9.82 3.14
CA GLY A 123 -4.73 10.78 2.35
C GLY A 123 -4.45 12.23 2.73
N ASP A 124 -4.30 12.53 4.02
CA ASP A 124 -3.92 13.87 4.51
C ASP A 124 -2.55 14.29 3.96
N HIS A 125 -1.58 13.37 3.96
CA HIS A 125 -0.26 13.62 3.38
C HIS A 125 -0.31 13.77 1.87
N LEU A 126 -1.05 12.92 1.17
CA LEU A 126 -1.30 13.05 -0.27
C LEU A 126 -1.84 14.44 -0.61
N HIS A 127 -2.87 14.92 0.09
CA HIS A 127 -3.43 16.25 -0.15
C HIS A 127 -2.42 17.36 0.12
N TYR A 128 -1.61 17.23 1.18
CA TYR A 128 -0.51 18.15 1.41
C TYR A 128 0.47 18.16 0.23
N THR A 129 0.97 17.00 -0.21
CA THR A 129 1.89 16.88 -1.34
C THR A 129 1.30 17.42 -2.64
N LEU A 130 0.03 17.12 -2.94
CA LEU A 130 -0.64 17.65 -4.13
C LEU A 130 -0.72 19.17 -4.10
N ARG A 131 -1.01 19.78 -2.94
CA ARG A 131 -1.07 21.25 -2.79
C ARG A 131 0.30 21.89 -2.99
N GLU A 132 1.36 21.29 -2.47
CA GLU A 132 2.73 21.76 -2.68
C GLU A 132 3.15 21.67 -4.15
N LYS A 133 2.77 20.59 -4.85
CA LYS A 133 3.19 20.35 -6.25
C LYS A 133 2.32 21.06 -7.29
N LEU A 134 1.01 21.15 -7.08
CA LEU A 134 0.04 21.64 -8.06
C LEU A 134 -0.62 22.98 -7.66
N GLY A 135 -0.52 23.37 -6.39
CA GLY A 135 -1.17 24.54 -5.84
C GLY A 135 -2.59 24.27 -5.30
N GLU A 136 -2.93 24.97 -4.22
CA GLU A 136 -4.19 24.83 -3.48
C GLU A 136 -5.45 24.89 -4.35
N GLN A 137 -5.50 25.85 -5.28
CA GLN A 137 -6.69 26.06 -6.11
C GLN A 137 -6.91 24.90 -7.10
N VAL A 138 -5.83 24.30 -7.63
CA VAL A 138 -5.92 23.18 -8.56
C VAL A 138 -6.47 21.95 -7.85
N VAL A 139 -5.94 21.63 -6.67
CA VAL A 139 -6.40 20.48 -5.87
C VAL A 139 -7.86 20.61 -5.46
N LYS A 140 -8.32 21.83 -5.14
CA LYS A 140 -9.72 22.10 -4.77
C LYS A 140 -10.71 21.93 -5.92
N THR A 141 -10.33 22.28 -7.14
CA THR A 141 -11.26 22.29 -8.30
C THR A 141 -11.13 21.08 -9.21
N THR A 142 -10.12 20.22 -8.99
CA THR A 142 -9.88 19.03 -9.80
C THR A 142 -10.38 17.79 -9.06
N PRO A 143 -11.35 17.04 -9.60
CA PRO A 143 -11.81 15.80 -8.99
C PRO A 143 -10.67 14.78 -8.84
N LEU A 144 -10.70 14.05 -7.72
CA LEU A 144 -9.82 12.94 -7.42
C LEU A 144 -10.54 11.61 -7.68
N GLU A 145 -9.78 10.64 -8.17
CA GLU A 145 -10.21 9.26 -8.35
C GLU A 145 -9.13 8.33 -7.81
N PHE A 146 -9.53 7.34 -7.01
CA PHE A 146 -8.61 6.47 -6.29
C PHE A 146 -8.65 5.04 -6.82
N VAL A 147 -7.47 4.46 -7.02
CA VAL A 147 -7.27 3.05 -7.33
C VAL A 147 -6.42 2.45 -6.22
N VAL A 148 -7.00 1.56 -5.42
CA VAL A 148 -6.36 0.95 -4.25
C VAL A 148 -6.10 -0.52 -4.53
N THR A 149 -4.87 -0.96 -4.32
CA THR A 149 -4.51 -2.37 -4.51
C THR A 149 -4.94 -3.23 -3.32
N VAL A 150 -5.28 -4.49 -3.61
CA VAL A 150 -5.60 -5.52 -2.61
C VAL A 150 -4.98 -6.86 -3.02
N PRO A 151 -4.59 -7.73 -2.09
CA PRO A 151 -4.12 -9.07 -2.42
C PRO A 151 -5.15 -9.85 -3.24
N ALA A 152 -4.71 -10.61 -4.23
CA ALA A 152 -5.61 -11.38 -5.09
C ALA A 152 -6.38 -12.44 -4.27
N ILE A 153 -5.70 -13.08 -3.31
CA ILE A 153 -6.24 -14.15 -2.46
C ILE A 153 -7.22 -13.68 -1.38
N TRP A 154 -7.42 -12.37 -1.23
CA TRP A 154 -8.38 -11.87 -0.25
C TRP A 154 -9.81 -12.26 -0.60
N SER A 155 -10.55 -12.64 0.45
CA SER A 155 -11.99 -12.81 0.38
C SER A 155 -12.69 -11.52 -0.05
N ASP A 156 -13.87 -11.65 -0.65
CA ASP A 156 -14.70 -10.50 -1.04
C ASP A 156 -15.03 -9.60 0.16
N LEU A 157 -15.17 -10.19 1.35
CA LEU A 157 -15.38 -9.44 2.58
C LEU A 157 -14.16 -8.58 2.94
N ALA A 158 -12.93 -9.09 2.81
CA ALA A 158 -11.71 -8.32 3.08
C ALA A 158 -11.52 -7.18 2.05
N LYS A 159 -11.81 -7.45 0.77
CA LYS A 159 -11.83 -6.45 -0.30
C LYS A 159 -12.86 -5.35 0.01
N ASP A 160 -14.09 -5.72 0.38
CA ASP A 160 -15.14 -4.76 0.70
C ASP A 160 -14.80 -3.92 1.95
N LYS A 161 -14.27 -4.53 3.01
CA LYS A 161 -13.80 -3.79 4.19
C LYS A 161 -12.74 -2.74 3.84
N THR A 162 -11.82 -3.08 2.94
CA THR A 162 -10.80 -2.13 2.46
C THR A 162 -11.43 -0.95 1.73
N ARG A 163 -12.38 -1.23 0.82
CA ARG A 163 -13.15 -0.17 0.15
C ARG A 163 -13.89 0.70 1.16
N GLN A 164 -14.56 0.10 2.14
CA GLN A 164 -15.28 0.84 3.18
C GLN A 164 -14.35 1.71 4.04
N ALA A 165 -13.17 1.21 4.37
CA ALA A 165 -12.17 1.98 5.11
C ALA A 165 -11.69 3.19 4.29
N CYS A 166 -11.41 3.01 3.00
CA CYS A 166 -11.09 4.12 2.09
C CYS A 166 -12.23 5.15 2.01
N GLN A 167 -13.49 4.70 1.96
CA GLN A 167 -14.65 5.58 1.92
C GLN A 167 -14.84 6.40 3.20
N LYS A 168 -14.52 5.80 4.36
CA LYS A 168 -14.59 6.45 5.67
C LYS A 168 -13.36 7.32 5.98
N ALA A 169 -12.27 7.13 5.25
CA ALA A 169 -11.02 7.82 5.49
C ALA A 169 -11.16 9.30 5.11
N ALA A 170 -11.21 10.17 6.13
CA ALA A 170 -11.39 11.61 5.95
C ALA A 170 -10.32 12.21 5.03
N GLY A 171 -9.10 11.67 5.05
CA GLY A 171 -8.00 12.12 4.20
C GLY A 171 -8.12 11.73 2.71
N LEU A 172 -8.96 10.75 2.32
CA LEU A 172 -9.17 10.42 0.91
C LEU A 172 -10.45 11.03 0.36
N THR A 173 -11.54 10.89 1.11
CA THR A 173 -12.89 11.23 0.63
C THR A 173 -13.45 12.47 1.29
N ALA A 174 -12.64 13.28 2.01
CA ALA A 174 -12.91 14.55 2.71
C ALA A 174 -14.24 15.30 2.39
N GLY A 175 -15.42 14.68 2.56
CA GLY A 175 -16.69 15.17 2.02
C GLY A 175 -16.84 15.14 0.48
N THR A 176 -15.84 14.67 -0.27
CA THR A 176 -15.91 14.44 -1.71
C THR A 176 -16.23 12.96 -1.93
N ASN A 177 -17.36 12.64 -2.57
CA ASN A 177 -17.70 11.26 -2.95
C ASN A 177 -16.78 10.75 -4.09
N ALA A 178 -15.47 10.90 -3.92
CA ALA A 178 -14.44 10.51 -4.87
C ALA A 178 -14.57 9.00 -5.14
N PRO A 179 -14.57 8.57 -6.41
CA PRO A 179 -14.67 7.16 -6.73
C PRO A 179 -13.45 6.39 -6.21
N ILE A 180 -13.71 5.20 -5.65
CA ILE A 180 -12.70 4.28 -5.15
C ILE A 180 -12.84 2.96 -5.90
N HIS A 181 -11.82 2.63 -6.66
CA HIS A 181 -11.68 1.37 -7.38
C HIS A 181 -10.69 0.48 -6.64
N LEU A 182 -10.97 -0.82 -6.65
CA LEU A 182 -10.03 -1.83 -6.18
C LEU A 182 -9.44 -2.53 -7.39
N VAL A 183 -8.14 -2.82 -7.33
CA VAL A 183 -7.42 -3.64 -8.31
C VAL A 183 -6.61 -4.67 -7.54
N SER A 184 -6.37 -5.84 -8.10
CA SER A 184 -5.47 -6.78 -7.42
C SER A 184 -4.02 -6.30 -7.51
N GLU A 185 -3.25 -6.48 -6.44
CA GLU A 185 -1.79 -6.21 -6.42
C GLU A 185 -1.07 -6.81 -7.63
N PRO A 186 -1.23 -8.12 -7.94
CA PRO A 186 -0.53 -8.70 -9.07
C PRO A 186 -1.07 -8.24 -10.45
N GLU A 187 -2.32 -7.81 -10.56
CA GLU A 187 -2.83 -7.18 -11.80
C GLU A 187 -2.17 -5.81 -12.03
N ALA A 188 -2.10 -4.98 -10.98
CA ALA A 188 -1.41 -3.70 -11.04
C ALA A 188 0.07 -3.88 -11.41
N ALA A 189 0.73 -4.89 -10.82
CA ALA A 189 2.11 -5.25 -11.15
C ALA A 189 2.26 -5.74 -12.60
N ALA A 190 1.36 -6.60 -13.09
CA ALA A 190 1.35 -7.06 -14.47
C ALA A 190 1.24 -5.88 -15.44
N ILE A 191 0.26 -4.99 -15.23
CA ILE A 191 0.04 -3.83 -16.09
C ILE A 191 1.27 -2.93 -16.11
N TYR A 192 1.84 -2.64 -14.94
CA TYR A 192 3.04 -1.80 -14.84
C TYR A 192 4.24 -2.42 -15.58
N ALA A 193 4.50 -3.71 -15.33
CA ALA A 193 5.63 -4.42 -15.93
C ALA A 193 5.48 -4.54 -17.46
N LEU A 194 4.31 -4.95 -17.94
CA LEU A 194 4.03 -5.15 -19.37
C LEU A 194 3.95 -3.83 -20.15
N HIS A 195 3.63 -2.71 -19.49
CA HIS A 195 3.66 -1.38 -20.12
C HIS A 195 5.06 -0.77 -20.13
N GLY A 196 5.88 -1.02 -19.10
CA GLY A 196 7.22 -0.42 -18.95
C GLY A 196 8.32 -1.19 -19.67
N LEU A 197 8.19 -2.52 -19.72
CA LEU A 197 8.99 -3.36 -20.59
C LEU A 197 8.36 -3.21 -21.98
N ASP A 198 9.03 -2.58 -22.94
CA ASP A 198 8.69 -2.82 -24.36
C ASP A 198 8.60 -4.35 -24.49
N PRO A 199 7.40 -4.94 -24.72
CA PRO A 199 7.17 -6.35 -24.47
C PRO A 199 8.22 -7.12 -25.26
N HIS A 200 9.17 -7.76 -24.55
CA HIS A 200 10.40 -8.32 -25.11
C HIS A 200 10.07 -9.53 -26.01
N GLY A 201 9.40 -9.30 -27.13
CA GLY A 201 8.78 -10.32 -27.96
C GLY A 201 7.45 -10.87 -27.45
N LEU A 202 6.87 -10.35 -26.35
CA LEU A 202 5.56 -10.81 -25.86
C LEU A 202 4.44 -10.44 -26.84
N LYS A 203 3.47 -11.34 -27.02
CA LYS A 203 2.36 -11.24 -27.97
C LYS A 203 1.03 -11.51 -27.29
N VAL A 204 -0.04 -11.09 -27.97
CA VAL A 204 -1.40 -11.53 -27.62
C VAL A 204 -1.44 -13.06 -27.63
N GLY A 205 -1.97 -13.65 -26.56
CA GLY A 205 -2.01 -15.08 -26.32
C GLY A 205 -0.88 -15.62 -25.43
N ASP A 206 0.18 -14.84 -25.19
CA ASP A 206 1.21 -15.24 -24.22
C ASP A 206 0.66 -15.14 -22.80
N THR A 207 1.08 -16.10 -21.96
CA THR A 207 0.74 -16.14 -20.53
C THR A 207 1.97 -15.82 -19.71
N VAL A 208 1.83 -14.88 -18.77
CA VAL A 208 2.85 -14.52 -17.79
C VAL A 208 2.39 -14.92 -16.39
N VAL A 209 3.33 -15.31 -15.54
CA VAL A 209 3.08 -15.54 -14.12
C VAL A 209 3.61 -14.35 -13.35
N VAL A 210 2.75 -13.69 -12.60
CA VAL A 210 3.16 -12.67 -11.63
C VAL A 210 3.39 -13.36 -10.30
N VAL A 211 4.57 -13.12 -9.73
CA VAL A 211 4.95 -13.57 -8.39
C VAL A 211 5.12 -12.31 -7.53
N ASP A 212 4.09 -12.00 -6.75
CA ASP A 212 4.14 -10.92 -5.77
C ASP A 212 4.57 -11.49 -4.42
N ALA A 213 5.84 -11.31 -4.07
CA ALA A 213 6.42 -11.80 -2.83
C ALA A 213 6.63 -10.64 -1.85
N GLY A 214 5.53 -10.21 -1.22
CA GLY A 214 5.51 -9.09 -0.30
C GLY A 214 5.96 -9.41 1.13
N GLY A 215 5.69 -8.48 2.05
CA GLY A 215 6.02 -8.65 3.47
C GLY A 215 5.13 -9.64 4.21
N GLY A 216 3.82 -9.61 3.92
CA GLY A 216 2.83 -10.48 4.57
C GLY A 216 2.43 -11.70 3.74
N THR A 217 2.22 -11.50 2.45
CA THR A 217 1.71 -12.54 1.54
C THR A 217 2.74 -12.82 0.44
N VAL A 218 2.66 -14.03 -0.10
CA VAL A 218 3.20 -14.33 -1.42
C VAL A 218 2.04 -14.79 -2.28
N ASP A 219 1.78 -14.07 -3.37
CA ASP A 219 0.68 -14.27 -4.30
C ASP A 219 1.22 -14.61 -5.69
N LEU A 220 0.69 -15.68 -6.28
CA LEU A 220 1.02 -16.13 -7.63
C LEU A 220 -0.25 -16.17 -8.47
N ILE A 221 -0.22 -15.50 -9.61
CA ILE A 221 -1.34 -15.50 -10.55
C ILE A 221 -0.83 -15.50 -11.98
N SER A 222 -1.57 -16.16 -12.86
CA SER A 222 -1.24 -16.25 -14.28
C SER A 222 -2.18 -15.37 -15.08
N TYR A 223 -1.62 -14.53 -15.94
CA TYR A 223 -2.37 -13.65 -16.83
C TYR A 223 -2.03 -13.94 -18.28
N THR A 224 -3.06 -14.11 -19.11
CA THR A 224 -2.92 -14.17 -20.57
C THR A 224 -3.18 -12.80 -21.16
N ILE A 225 -2.29 -12.34 -22.04
CA ILE A 225 -2.41 -11.05 -22.73
C ILE A 225 -3.49 -11.17 -23.80
N THR A 226 -4.57 -10.38 -23.69
CA THR A 226 -5.67 -10.36 -24.67
C THR A 226 -5.54 -9.19 -25.66
N SER A 227 -4.89 -8.10 -25.24
CA SER A 227 -4.57 -6.96 -26.10
C SER A 227 -3.28 -6.29 -25.63
N LEU A 228 -2.44 -5.82 -26.56
CA LEU A 228 -1.26 -5.01 -26.26
C LEU A 228 -1.46 -3.53 -26.60
N LYS A 229 -2.28 -3.24 -27.62
CA LYS A 229 -2.54 -1.89 -28.14
C LYS A 229 -3.99 -1.81 -28.66
N PRO A 230 -4.68 -0.67 -28.51
CA PRO A 230 -4.20 0.59 -27.92
C PRO A 230 -4.14 0.57 -26.39
N ILE A 231 -4.85 -0.36 -25.74
CA ILE A 231 -4.88 -0.56 -24.30
C ILE A 231 -4.37 -1.98 -24.03
N LEU A 232 -3.45 -2.10 -23.07
CA LEU A 232 -3.01 -3.39 -22.56
C LEU A 232 -4.16 -4.02 -21.78
N GLU A 233 -4.55 -5.22 -22.17
CA GLU A 233 -5.58 -6.00 -21.49
C GLU A 233 -5.02 -7.38 -21.17
N VAL A 234 -5.34 -7.85 -19.98
CA VAL A 234 -4.99 -9.18 -19.51
C VAL A 234 -6.22 -9.87 -18.95
N GLN A 235 -6.24 -11.19 -19.05
CA GLN A 235 -7.26 -12.02 -18.43
C GLN A 235 -6.60 -13.07 -17.55
N GLU A 236 -7.16 -13.34 -16.38
CA GLU A 236 -6.72 -14.42 -15.51
C GLU A 236 -6.79 -15.77 -16.26
N ALA A 237 -5.64 -16.44 -16.37
CA ALA A 237 -5.50 -17.72 -17.05
C ALA A 237 -5.83 -18.91 -16.13
N ALA A 238 -5.63 -18.74 -14.83
CA ALA A 238 -5.94 -19.70 -13.79
C ALA A 238 -6.14 -18.96 -12.46
N PRO A 239 -6.99 -19.50 -11.55
CA PRO A 239 -7.16 -18.93 -10.21
C PRO A 239 -5.81 -18.69 -9.52
N GLY A 240 -5.63 -17.48 -9.01
CA GLY A 240 -4.48 -17.15 -8.18
C GLY A 240 -4.32 -18.10 -6.96
N SER A 241 -3.09 -18.26 -6.52
CA SER A 241 -2.73 -18.99 -5.30
C SER A 241 -1.83 -18.13 -4.43
N GLY A 242 -1.91 -18.25 -3.12
CA GLY A 242 -1.03 -17.52 -2.23
C GLY A 242 -1.09 -17.99 -0.81
N ALA A 243 -0.16 -17.51 0.00
CA ALA A 243 -0.04 -17.90 1.40
C ALA A 243 0.59 -16.78 2.24
N LEU A 244 0.42 -16.89 3.56
CA LEU A 244 1.09 -16.06 4.55
C LEU A 244 2.54 -16.52 4.74
N CYS A 245 3.38 -16.23 3.75
CA CYS A 245 4.78 -16.61 3.73
C CYS A 245 5.70 -15.49 3.21
N GLY A 246 5.25 -14.23 3.34
CA GLY A 246 6.07 -13.07 3.01
C GLY A 246 7.31 -12.91 3.90
N SER A 247 8.14 -11.91 3.59
CA SER A 247 9.45 -11.71 4.22
C SER A 247 9.38 -11.57 5.75
N THR A 248 8.29 -11.01 6.30
CA THR A 248 8.06 -10.93 7.75
C THR A 248 8.20 -12.29 8.44
N PHE A 249 7.73 -13.37 7.82
CA PHE A 249 7.83 -14.71 8.40
C PHE A 249 9.27 -15.24 8.40
N LEU A 250 10.12 -14.76 7.48
CA LEU A 250 11.56 -15.03 7.51
C LEU A 250 12.19 -14.32 8.71
N ASN A 251 11.81 -13.07 8.99
CA ASN A 251 12.30 -12.29 10.12
C ASN A 251 11.97 -12.96 11.44
N MET A 252 10.72 -13.43 11.60
CA MET A 252 10.30 -14.17 12.79
C MET A 252 11.11 -15.45 12.99
N ARG A 253 11.37 -16.20 11.90
CA ARG A 253 12.18 -17.42 11.96
C ARG A 253 13.63 -17.12 12.31
N PHE A 254 14.19 -16.03 11.77
CA PHE A 254 15.55 -15.60 12.05
C PHE A 254 15.71 -15.14 13.50
N ALA A 255 14.80 -14.30 14.01
CA ALA A 255 14.77 -13.89 15.42
C ALA A 255 14.69 -15.10 16.36
N LYS A 256 13.83 -16.08 16.05
CA LYS A 256 13.71 -17.32 16.83
C LYS A 256 15.01 -18.13 16.79
N PHE A 257 15.66 -18.20 15.63
CA PHE A 257 16.94 -18.88 15.47
C PHE A 257 18.04 -18.21 16.30
N LEU A 258 18.17 -16.88 16.25
CA LEU A 258 19.13 -16.13 17.05
C LEU A 258 18.90 -16.35 18.54
N LYS A 259 17.65 -16.22 19.01
CA LYS A 259 17.31 -16.45 20.42
C LYS A 259 17.64 -17.87 20.87
N ALA A 260 17.38 -18.87 20.04
CA ALA A 260 17.70 -20.26 20.35
C ALA A 260 19.21 -20.53 20.41
N LYS A 261 19.98 -19.87 19.54
CA LYS A 261 21.43 -20.09 19.40
C LYS A 261 22.27 -19.28 20.38
N LEU A 262 21.87 -18.03 20.64
CA LEU A 262 22.67 -17.04 21.36
C LEU A 262 21.98 -16.51 22.62
N GLY A 263 20.69 -16.81 22.85
CA GLY A 263 19.92 -16.23 23.96
C GLY A 263 20.35 -16.62 25.38
N LYS A 264 21.41 -17.42 25.52
CA LYS A 264 22.04 -17.77 26.79
C LYS A 264 23.49 -17.31 26.90
N GLU A 265 24.03 -16.70 25.83
CA GLU A 265 25.38 -16.16 25.81
C GLU A 265 25.42 -14.86 26.63
N ASP A 266 26.52 -14.65 27.36
CA ASP A 266 26.70 -13.44 28.14
C ASP A 266 26.70 -12.21 27.22
N GLY A 267 25.88 -11.21 27.57
CA GLY A 267 25.72 -9.98 26.82
C GLY A 267 24.67 -10.03 25.70
N PHE A 268 24.02 -11.17 25.44
CA PHE A 268 22.87 -11.19 24.53
C PHE A 268 21.62 -10.62 25.21
N ASP A 269 21.15 -9.48 24.73
CA ASP A 269 19.95 -8.78 25.20
C ASP A 269 19.04 -8.35 24.04
N ASP A 270 17.97 -7.63 24.38
CA ASP A 270 16.98 -7.17 23.39
C ASP A 270 17.56 -6.11 22.44
N ASP A 271 18.58 -5.35 22.86
CA ASP A 271 19.24 -4.34 22.03
C ASP A 271 20.11 -5.03 20.95
N ILE A 272 20.90 -6.05 21.33
CA ILE A 272 21.66 -6.86 20.38
C ILE A 272 20.72 -7.60 19.41
N MET A 273 19.59 -8.11 19.91
CA MET A 273 18.57 -8.72 19.03
C MET A 273 18.05 -7.70 18.02
N ALA A 274 17.71 -6.49 18.45
CA ALA A 274 17.20 -5.44 17.57
C ALA A 274 18.23 -5.06 16.50
N GLU A 275 19.50 -4.86 16.87
CA GLU A 275 20.59 -4.56 15.93
C GLU A 275 20.79 -5.70 14.90
N ALA A 276 20.78 -6.95 15.37
CA ALA A 276 20.93 -8.10 14.48
C ALA A 276 19.76 -8.24 13.48
N MET A 277 18.54 -7.94 13.91
CA MET A 277 17.36 -7.91 13.04
C MET A 277 17.43 -6.76 12.03
N GLU A 278 17.88 -5.58 12.44
CA GLU A 278 18.08 -4.44 11.52
C GLU A 278 19.14 -4.76 10.45
N GLN A 279 20.23 -5.42 10.85
CA GLN A 279 21.27 -5.90 9.92
C GLN A 279 20.74 -6.95 8.95
N PHE A 280 19.83 -7.82 9.39
CA PHE A 280 19.20 -8.84 8.55
C PHE A 280 18.31 -8.22 7.48
N GLU A 281 17.52 -7.20 7.83
CA GLU A 281 16.64 -6.49 6.88
C GLU A 281 17.40 -5.70 5.80
N LYS A 282 18.64 -5.31 6.07
CA LYS A 282 19.47 -4.52 5.13
C LYS A 282 20.18 -5.39 4.07
N LYS A 283 20.18 -6.72 4.20
CA LYS A 283 20.93 -7.64 3.32
C LYS A 283 20.02 -8.42 2.39
#